data_AF-A0A098F3N1-F1
#
_entry.id   AF-A0A098F3N1-F1
#
_cell.length_a   1.000
_cell.length_b   1.000
_cell.length_c   1.000
_cell.angle_alpha   90.00
_cell.angle_beta   90.00
_cell.angle_gamma   90.00
#
_symmetry.space_group_name_H-M   'P 1'
#
loop_
_entity.id
_entity.type
_entity.pdbx_description
1 polymer ?
#
loop_
_entity_poly.entity_id
_entity_poly.type
_entity_poly.pdbx_seq_one_letter_code
_entity_poly.pdbx_strand_id
1 'polypeptide(L)'
;MKSKIQFLLSMIIFGTIGLFVRYIDLASSEIALLRGFIGSLFLMAVMFLMKKKISWAAVKGNALVLLLSGIALGGNWTFLFQAYKHTTISNATLSYYFAPVFVLILSPIVIKEKLSVKKMICIGFAMIGMLLIVGNSGLSTSGLDDLIGIGYGLMAAVFYASLMLLNKFIKNMNGLETTLIQLGTATLVLVPYVLFTEGFGILEVSSSSVPFIFILGMIHTGIGFLLFFSGMQKIKGQSAAALSYVDPMTSLLISAVILQEQMTVIQMLGGALLLGSTFVSENQSIKLPKPLIKKPAE
;
A
#
# COMPACT_ATOMS: atom_id res chain seq x y z
N MET A 1 -11.83 -11.72 13.36
CA MET A 1 -10.44 -12.25 13.29
C MET A 1 -10.01 -12.56 11.86
N LYS A 2 -10.80 -13.33 11.08
CA LYS A 2 -10.49 -13.67 9.67
C LYS A 2 -10.06 -12.48 8.79
N SER A 3 -10.77 -11.35 8.83
CA SER A 3 -10.45 -10.18 7.99
C SER A 3 -9.14 -9.48 8.36
N LYS A 4 -8.77 -9.44 9.65
CA LYS A 4 -7.48 -8.88 10.08
C LYS A 4 -6.33 -9.75 9.60
N ILE A 5 -6.49 -11.07 9.67
CA ILE A 5 -5.50 -12.04 9.16
C ILE A 5 -5.33 -11.88 7.65
N GLN A 6 -6.42 -11.76 6.89
CA GLN A 6 -6.34 -11.49 5.44
C GLN A 6 -5.55 -10.21 5.15
N PHE A 7 -5.85 -9.12 5.86
CA PHE A 7 -5.13 -7.86 5.68
C PHE A 7 -3.64 -7.96 6.07
N LEU A 8 -3.33 -8.60 7.21
CA LEU A 8 -1.95 -8.85 7.64
C LEU A 8 -1.17 -9.68 6.62
N LEU A 9 -1.76 -10.75 6.10
CA LEU A 9 -1.14 -11.57 5.05
C LEU A 9 -0.88 -10.75 3.79
N SER A 10 -1.79 -9.85 3.40
CA SER A 10 -1.54 -8.96 2.26
C SER A 10 -0.34 -8.03 2.49
N MET A 11 -0.17 -7.49 3.70
CA MET A 11 0.96 -6.63 4.04
C MET A 11 2.29 -7.41 4.03
N ILE A 12 2.29 -8.64 4.52
CA ILE A 12 3.46 -9.52 4.47
C ILE A 12 3.81 -9.83 3.00
N ILE A 13 2.82 -10.14 2.17
CA ILE A 13 3.05 -10.36 0.74
C ILE A 13 3.64 -9.10 0.11
N PHE A 14 3.06 -7.91 0.34
CA PHE A 14 3.56 -6.66 -0.21
C PHE A 14 5.00 -6.35 0.23
N GLY A 15 5.37 -6.65 1.49
CA GLY A 15 6.73 -6.44 1.98
C GLY A 15 7.79 -7.30 1.29
N THR A 16 7.38 -8.36 0.58
CA THR A 16 8.30 -9.18 -0.22
C THR A 16 8.49 -8.68 -1.66
N ILE A 17 7.77 -7.66 -2.12
CA ILE A 17 7.83 -7.17 -3.52
C ILE A 17 9.28 -6.84 -3.93
N GLY A 18 10.02 -6.12 -3.08
CA GLY A 18 11.39 -5.68 -3.37
C GLY A 18 12.39 -6.83 -3.61
N LEU A 19 12.12 -8.03 -3.09
CA LEU A 19 12.92 -9.23 -3.35
C LEU A 19 12.77 -9.73 -4.78
N PHE A 20 11.59 -9.60 -5.40
CA PHE A 20 11.35 -10.10 -6.75
C PHE A 20 11.62 -9.03 -7.81
N VAL A 21 11.35 -7.75 -7.50
CA VAL A 21 11.57 -6.62 -8.43
C VAL A 21 13.04 -6.50 -8.84
N ARG A 22 13.99 -6.80 -7.94
CA ARG A 22 15.44 -6.73 -8.24
C ARG A 22 15.93 -7.71 -9.31
N TYR A 23 15.14 -8.73 -9.67
CA TYR A 23 15.47 -9.72 -10.70
C TYR A 23 14.76 -9.43 -12.04
N ILE A 24 14.05 -8.31 -12.13
CA ILE A 24 13.32 -7.90 -13.32
C ILE A 24 14.03 -6.72 -13.95
N ASP A 25 14.52 -6.92 -15.16
CA ASP A 25 15.20 -5.88 -15.94
C ASP A 25 14.17 -5.09 -16.76
N LEU A 26 13.27 -4.40 -16.06
CA LEU A 26 12.26 -3.52 -16.64
C LEU A 26 12.10 -2.27 -15.77
N ALA A 27 11.61 -1.21 -16.38
CA ALA A 27 11.22 -0.03 -15.65
C ALA A 27 10.14 -0.35 -14.60
N SER A 28 10.17 0.36 -13.47
CA SER A 28 9.18 0.17 -12.38
C SER A 28 7.74 0.39 -12.87
N SER A 29 7.55 1.31 -13.82
CA SER A 29 6.29 1.64 -14.47
C SER A 29 5.75 0.46 -15.31
N GLU A 30 6.62 -0.19 -16.08
CA GLU A 30 6.30 -1.38 -16.86
C GLU A 30 6.00 -2.59 -15.97
N ILE A 31 6.80 -2.81 -14.91
CA ILE A 31 6.55 -3.88 -13.93
C ILE A 31 5.16 -3.71 -13.32
N ALA A 32 4.76 -2.48 -13.00
CA ALA A 32 3.46 -2.18 -12.43
C ALA A 32 2.29 -2.44 -13.40
N LEU A 33 2.48 -2.10 -14.67
CA LEU A 33 1.51 -2.37 -15.72
C LEU A 33 1.36 -3.87 -15.96
N LEU A 34 2.47 -4.59 -16.13
CA LEU A 34 2.49 -6.04 -16.36
C LEU A 34 1.90 -6.81 -15.19
N ARG A 35 2.31 -6.51 -13.95
CA ARG A 35 1.75 -7.18 -12.77
C ARG A 35 0.25 -6.86 -12.60
N GLY A 36 -0.18 -5.64 -12.95
CA GLY A 36 -1.58 -5.24 -12.94
C GLY A 36 -2.42 -6.02 -13.95
N PHE A 37 -1.90 -6.15 -15.17
CA PHE A 37 -2.51 -6.93 -16.23
C PHE A 37 -2.57 -8.43 -15.89
N ILE A 38 -1.45 -9.03 -15.50
CA ILE A 38 -1.37 -10.45 -15.12
C ILE A 38 -2.23 -10.73 -13.90
N GLY A 39 -2.22 -9.86 -12.89
CA GLY A 39 -3.07 -10.01 -11.71
C GLY A 39 -4.57 -9.94 -12.06
N SER A 40 -4.94 -9.04 -12.97
CA SER A 40 -6.32 -8.95 -13.49
C SER A 40 -6.74 -10.22 -14.23
N LEU A 41 -5.88 -10.73 -15.12
CA LEU A 41 -6.12 -11.98 -15.85
C LEU A 41 -6.20 -13.19 -14.90
N PHE A 42 -5.31 -13.28 -13.93
CA PHE A 42 -5.30 -14.33 -12.92
C PHE A 42 -6.60 -14.33 -12.11
N LEU A 43 -7.04 -13.17 -11.63
CA LEU A 43 -8.29 -13.06 -10.88
C LEU A 43 -9.51 -13.37 -11.75
N MET A 44 -9.48 -12.99 -13.03
CA MET A 44 -10.52 -13.36 -14.00
C MET A 44 -10.60 -14.88 -14.20
N ALA A 45 -9.46 -15.55 -14.34
CA ALA A 45 -9.37 -17.00 -14.43
C ALA A 45 -9.88 -17.68 -13.14
N VAL A 46 -9.48 -17.19 -11.97
CA VAL A 46 -9.98 -17.69 -10.67
C VAL A 46 -11.50 -17.53 -10.57
N MET A 47 -12.05 -16.39 -11.00
CA MET A 47 -13.49 -16.15 -11.01
C MET A 47 -14.24 -17.15 -11.88
N PHE A 48 -13.72 -17.40 -13.08
CA PHE A 48 -14.25 -18.36 -14.04
C PHE A 48 -14.23 -19.79 -13.48
N LEU A 49 -13.08 -20.23 -12.92
CA LEU A 49 -12.91 -21.56 -12.31
C LEU A 49 -13.84 -21.77 -11.11
N MET A 50 -14.03 -20.73 -10.29
CA MET A 50 -14.96 -20.77 -9.16
C MET A 50 -16.44 -20.66 -9.58
N LYS A 51 -16.73 -20.54 -10.88
CA LYS A 51 -18.06 -20.30 -11.45
C LYS A 51 -18.78 -19.12 -10.79
N LYS A 52 -18.03 -18.13 -10.31
CA LYS A 52 -18.59 -16.92 -9.70
C LYS A 52 -18.99 -15.96 -10.80
N LYS A 53 -20.19 -15.41 -10.69
CA LYS A 53 -20.68 -14.36 -11.58
C LYS A 53 -20.51 -13.01 -10.91
N ILE A 54 -20.11 -12.01 -11.68
CA ILE A 54 -20.09 -10.62 -11.22
C ILE A 54 -21.54 -10.16 -11.05
N SER A 55 -21.86 -9.65 -9.86
CA SER A 55 -23.14 -8.99 -9.63
C SER A 55 -23.16 -7.61 -10.29
N TRP A 56 -23.57 -7.54 -11.55
CA TRP A 56 -23.64 -6.28 -12.30
C TRP A 56 -24.52 -5.21 -11.63
N ALA A 57 -25.55 -5.62 -10.89
CA ALA A 57 -26.36 -4.71 -10.09
C ALA A 57 -25.53 -4.05 -8.97
N ALA A 58 -24.70 -4.83 -8.28
CA ALA A 58 -23.79 -4.31 -7.26
C ALA A 58 -22.70 -3.43 -7.88
N VAL A 59 -22.16 -3.80 -9.05
CA VAL A 59 -21.20 -2.98 -9.79
C VAL A 59 -21.79 -1.63 -10.16
N LYS A 60 -23.00 -1.58 -10.72
CA LYS A 60 -23.69 -0.32 -11.05
C LYS A 60 -23.94 0.53 -9.80
N GLY A 61 -24.37 -0.08 -8.70
CA GLY A 61 -24.60 0.62 -7.44
C GLY A 61 -23.33 1.22 -6.82
N ASN A 62 -22.16 0.68 -7.11
CA ASN A 62 -20.87 1.16 -6.61
C ASN A 62 -19.99 1.79 -7.71
N ALA A 63 -20.53 2.05 -8.90
CA ALA A 63 -19.72 2.36 -10.09
C ALA A 63 -18.79 3.56 -9.89
N LEU A 64 -19.30 4.66 -9.32
CA LEU A 64 -18.49 5.84 -9.03
C LEU A 64 -17.37 5.54 -8.02
N VAL A 65 -17.67 4.82 -6.95
CA VAL A 65 -16.68 4.46 -5.92
C VAL A 65 -15.63 3.52 -6.49
N LEU A 66 -16.02 2.53 -7.30
CA LEU A 66 -15.11 1.62 -8.00
C LEU A 66 -14.20 2.34 -8.99
N LEU A 67 -14.76 3.27 -9.76
CA LEU A 67 -13.99 4.08 -10.70
C LEU A 67 -12.99 4.97 -9.96
N LEU A 68 -13.43 5.72 -8.95
CA LEU A 68 -12.56 6.59 -8.17
C LEU A 68 -11.47 5.81 -7.41
N SER A 69 -11.80 4.63 -6.88
CA SER A 69 -10.81 3.78 -6.20
C SER A 69 -9.84 3.12 -7.17
N GLY A 70 -10.29 2.70 -8.35
CA GLY A 70 -9.41 2.19 -9.40
C GLY A 70 -8.46 3.27 -9.94
N ILE A 71 -8.96 4.49 -10.17
CA ILE A 71 -8.14 5.67 -10.49
C ILE A 71 -7.18 5.96 -9.34
N ALA A 72 -7.62 5.83 -8.10
CA ALA A 72 -6.74 6.07 -6.97
C ALA A 72 -5.61 5.05 -6.86
N LEU A 73 -5.87 3.77 -7.18
CA LEU A 73 -4.83 2.74 -7.26
C LEU A 73 -3.84 3.01 -8.41
N GLY A 74 -4.32 3.36 -9.61
CA GLY A 74 -3.46 3.71 -10.75
C GLY A 74 -2.63 4.97 -10.48
N GLY A 75 -3.28 6.03 -10.00
CA GLY A 75 -2.65 7.29 -9.62
C GLY A 75 -1.62 7.11 -8.51
N ASN A 76 -1.91 6.28 -7.50
CA ASN A 76 -0.94 5.90 -6.48
C ASN A 76 0.37 5.40 -7.09
N TRP A 77 0.28 4.45 -8.03
CA TRP A 77 1.46 3.91 -8.70
C TRP A 77 2.16 4.96 -9.57
N THR A 78 1.42 5.71 -10.39
CA THR A 78 1.97 6.77 -11.24
C THR A 78 2.76 7.80 -10.44
N PHE A 79 2.18 8.34 -9.36
CA PHE A 79 2.84 9.35 -8.53
C PHE A 79 4.03 8.75 -7.77
N LEU A 80 3.96 7.48 -7.35
CA LEU A 80 5.09 6.82 -6.72
C LEU A 80 6.26 6.65 -7.68
N PHE A 81 6.02 6.31 -8.95
CA PHE A 81 7.08 6.22 -9.96
C PHE A 81 7.67 7.58 -10.31
N GLN A 82 6.85 8.62 -10.38
CA GLN A 82 7.37 9.99 -10.52
C GLN A 82 8.24 10.38 -9.32
N ALA A 83 7.88 9.98 -8.10
CA ALA A 83 8.70 10.21 -6.92
C ALA A 83 10.08 9.54 -7.07
N TYR A 84 10.13 8.27 -7.49
CA TYR A 84 11.39 7.56 -7.71
C TYR A 84 12.28 8.15 -8.81
N LYS A 85 11.70 8.92 -9.76
CA LYS A 85 12.46 9.62 -10.80
C LYS A 85 13.09 10.93 -10.35
N HIS A 86 12.49 11.61 -9.37
CA HIS A 86 12.87 12.98 -8.96
C HIS A 86 13.56 13.01 -7.59
N THR A 87 13.50 11.93 -6.81
CA THR A 87 14.21 11.86 -5.53
C THR A 87 14.69 10.44 -5.22
N THR A 88 15.47 10.31 -4.16
CA THR A 88 15.99 9.03 -3.69
C THR A 88 14.86 8.05 -3.33
N ILE A 89 15.11 6.75 -3.52
CA ILE A 89 14.17 5.69 -3.10
C ILE A 89 13.80 5.85 -1.62
N SER A 90 14.76 6.24 -0.78
CA SER A 90 14.55 6.56 0.63
C SER A 90 13.50 7.67 0.82
N ASN A 91 13.69 8.84 0.21
CA ASN A 91 12.77 9.97 0.34
C ASN A 91 11.36 9.64 -0.19
N ALA A 92 11.28 9.00 -1.36
CA ALA A 92 10.02 8.59 -1.96
C ALA A 92 9.27 7.57 -1.08
N THR A 93 9.98 6.58 -0.56
CA THR A 93 9.43 5.53 0.31
C THR A 93 8.94 6.12 1.64
N LEU A 94 9.75 6.97 2.28
CA LEU A 94 9.36 7.64 3.52
C LEU A 94 8.10 8.50 3.32
N SER A 95 8.07 9.28 2.24
CA SER A 95 6.91 10.12 1.87
C SER A 95 5.67 9.27 1.60
N TYR A 96 5.83 8.13 0.92
CA TYR A 96 4.75 7.20 0.67
C TYR A 96 4.17 6.59 1.95
N TYR A 97 5.01 6.27 2.94
CA TYR A 97 4.58 5.73 4.24
C TYR A 97 3.90 6.74 5.16
N PHE A 98 3.68 7.98 4.72
CA PHE A 98 2.69 8.87 5.35
C PHE A 98 1.24 8.45 5.06
N ALA A 99 0.99 7.54 4.12
CA ALA A 99 -0.37 7.14 3.77
C ALA A 99 -1.21 6.65 4.97
N PRO A 100 -0.70 5.81 5.88
CA PRO A 100 -1.42 5.44 7.11
C PRO A 100 -1.73 6.64 8.02
N VAL A 101 -0.88 7.67 8.04
CA VAL A 101 -1.11 8.92 8.78
C VAL A 101 -2.30 9.66 8.18
N PHE A 102 -2.36 9.79 6.84
CA PHE A 102 -3.51 10.38 6.17
C PHE A 102 -4.79 9.60 6.40
N VAL A 103 -4.75 8.26 6.36
CA VAL A 103 -5.91 7.42 6.70
C VAL A 103 -6.36 7.67 8.13
N LEU A 104 -5.45 7.75 9.10
CA LEU A 104 -5.78 8.02 10.50
C LEU A 104 -6.49 9.37 10.66
N ILE A 105 -5.98 10.44 10.04
CA ILE A 105 -6.51 11.81 10.16
C ILE A 105 -7.83 11.96 9.41
N LEU A 106 -7.97 11.34 8.24
CA LEU A 106 -9.17 11.45 7.41
C LEU A 106 -10.28 10.49 7.82
N SER A 107 -9.97 9.40 8.55
CA SER A 107 -10.97 8.41 8.98
C SER A 107 -12.15 9.02 9.77
N PRO A 108 -11.95 9.95 10.73
CA PRO A 108 -13.06 10.60 11.44
C PRO A 108 -13.95 11.48 10.55
N ILE A 109 -13.38 12.07 9.50
CA ILE A 109 -14.10 13.00 8.61
C ILE A 109 -14.88 12.21 7.55
N VAL A 110 -14.20 11.28 6.88
CA VAL A 110 -14.73 10.57 5.72
C VAL A 110 -15.64 9.43 6.14
N ILE A 111 -15.18 8.54 7.02
CA ILE A 111 -15.91 7.34 7.45
C ILE A 111 -16.53 7.46 8.84
N LYS A 112 -16.47 8.64 9.45
CA LYS A 112 -17.10 8.97 10.75
C LYS A 112 -16.64 8.08 11.90
N GLU A 113 -15.39 7.59 11.85
CA GLU A 113 -14.80 6.80 12.94
C GLU A 113 -14.32 7.70 14.09
N LYS A 114 -14.57 7.29 15.35
CA LYS A 114 -14.00 8.02 16.50
C LYS A 114 -12.48 7.89 16.52
N LEU A 115 -11.77 9.02 16.56
CA LEU A 115 -10.31 9.05 16.60
C LEU A 115 -9.80 8.44 17.90
N SER A 116 -8.96 7.43 17.80
CA SER A 116 -8.33 6.82 18.98
C SER A 116 -6.99 7.50 19.26
N VAL A 117 -6.88 8.16 20.41
CA VAL A 117 -5.61 8.76 20.90
C VAL A 117 -4.50 7.71 20.91
N LYS A 118 -4.84 6.48 21.28
CA LYS A 118 -3.92 5.35 21.22
C LYS A 118 -3.38 5.09 19.82
N LYS A 119 -4.26 5.07 18.82
CA LYS A 119 -3.86 4.88 17.41
C LYS A 119 -2.96 6.03 16.94
N MET A 120 -3.28 7.26 17.34
CA MET A 120 -2.47 8.43 17.00
C MET A 120 -1.05 8.34 17.56
N ILE A 121 -0.91 8.05 18.85
CA ILE A 121 0.41 7.91 19.49
C ILE A 121 1.20 6.77 18.83
N CYS A 122 0.57 5.61 18.62
CA CYS A 122 1.25 4.46 18.02
C CYS A 122 1.67 4.73 16.57
N ILE A 123 0.84 5.39 15.76
CA ILE A 123 1.20 5.75 14.39
C ILE A 123 2.33 6.80 14.40
N GLY A 124 2.34 7.74 15.33
CA GLY A 124 3.45 8.67 15.52
C GLY A 124 4.77 7.96 15.81
N PHE A 125 4.80 7.01 16.75
CA PHE A 125 5.99 6.21 17.01
C PHE A 125 6.36 5.27 15.85
N ALA A 126 5.38 4.71 15.12
CA ALA A 126 5.65 3.92 13.93
C ALA A 126 6.31 4.76 12.82
N MET A 127 5.89 6.03 12.66
CA MET A 127 6.53 6.97 11.74
C MET A 127 7.95 7.31 12.16
N ILE A 128 8.22 7.49 13.45
CA ILE A 128 9.59 7.66 13.95
C ILE A 128 10.42 6.40 13.65
N GLY A 129 9.87 5.21 13.88
CA GLY A 129 10.53 3.95 13.53
C GLY A 129 10.86 3.86 12.03
N MET A 130 9.91 4.23 11.18
CA MET A 130 10.11 4.31 9.72
C MET A 130 11.20 5.31 9.33
N LEU A 131 11.20 6.49 9.97
CA LEU A 131 12.24 7.50 9.80
C LEU A 131 13.62 6.98 10.20
N LEU A 132 13.75 6.14 11.22
CA LEU A 132 15.05 5.56 11.59
C LEU A 132 15.49 4.48 10.60
N ILE A 133 14.56 3.69 10.07
CA ILE A 133 14.84 2.64 9.07
C ILE A 133 15.35 3.25 7.77
N VAL A 134 14.62 4.24 7.24
CA VAL A 134 14.89 4.91 5.96
C VAL A 134 15.88 6.08 6.12
N GLY A 135 15.96 6.64 7.32
CA GLY A 135 16.85 7.73 7.70
C GLY A 135 18.31 7.44 7.43
N ASN A 136 18.68 6.23 7.77
CA ASN A 136 20.05 5.77 7.76
C ASN A 136 20.58 5.46 6.35
N SER A 137 19.70 5.34 5.35
CA SER A 137 20.09 5.17 3.93
C SER A 137 20.37 6.51 3.22
N GLY A 138 20.48 7.61 3.98
CA GLY A 138 20.89 8.93 3.49
C GLY A 138 19.73 9.77 2.99
N LEU A 139 19.06 10.50 3.90
CA LEU A 139 18.22 11.63 3.47
C LEU A 139 19.13 12.72 2.95
N SER A 140 19.04 12.95 1.65
CA SER A 140 19.63 14.08 0.97
C SER A 140 18.50 14.85 0.29
N THR A 141 18.46 16.15 0.52
CA THR A 141 17.59 17.09 -0.19
C THR A 141 18.53 18.05 -0.90
N SER A 142 18.87 17.70 -2.14
CA SER A 142 19.95 18.32 -2.92
C SER A 142 19.45 19.28 -4.00
N GLY A 143 18.15 19.63 -4.01
CA GLY A 143 17.61 20.63 -4.91
C GLY A 143 16.08 20.67 -4.97
N LEU A 144 15.56 21.49 -5.89
CA LEU A 144 14.12 21.60 -6.15
C LEU A 144 13.52 20.29 -6.67
N ASP A 145 14.29 19.50 -7.41
CA ASP A 145 13.86 18.22 -7.98
C ASP A 145 13.53 17.20 -6.87
N ASP A 146 14.38 17.13 -5.83
CA ASP A 146 14.12 16.29 -4.66
C ASP A 146 12.81 16.67 -3.94
N LEU A 147 12.52 17.98 -3.83
CA LEU A 147 11.28 18.45 -3.21
C LEU A 147 10.05 18.09 -4.06
N ILE A 148 10.18 18.16 -5.39
CA ILE A 148 9.14 17.70 -6.32
C ILE A 148 8.92 16.19 -6.14
N GLY A 149 9.99 15.40 -6.02
CA GLY A 149 9.92 13.96 -5.76
C GLY A 149 9.23 13.61 -4.44
N ILE A 150 9.56 14.32 -3.36
CA ILE A 150 8.86 14.21 -2.06
C ILE A 150 7.37 14.56 -2.22
N GLY A 151 7.06 15.63 -2.95
CA GLY A 151 5.69 16.03 -3.27
C GLY A 151 4.91 14.94 -3.99
N TYR A 152 5.52 14.29 -4.98
CA TYR A 152 4.95 13.14 -5.67
C TYR A 152 4.76 11.93 -4.73
N GLY A 153 5.71 11.66 -3.84
CA GLY A 153 5.59 10.58 -2.85
C GLY A 153 4.44 10.81 -1.87
N LEU A 154 4.26 12.05 -1.40
CA LEU A 154 3.11 12.44 -0.56
C LEU A 154 1.80 12.37 -1.33
N MET A 155 1.78 12.75 -2.61
CA MET A 155 0.59 12.61 -3.46
C MET A 155 0.23 11.13 -3.64
N ALA A 156 1.21 10.26 -3.86
CA ALA A 156 1.01 8.82 -3.90
C ALA A 156 0.41 8.29 -2.58
N ALA A 157 0.87 8.80 -1.43
CA ALA A 157 0.31 8.49 -0.13
C ALA A 157 -1.15 8.95 0.03
N VAL A 158 -1.51 10.14 -0.49
CA VAL A 158 -2.90 10.62 -0.53
C VAL A 158 -3.76 9.70 -1.38
N PHE A 159 -3.29 9.28 -2.56
CA PHE A 159 -4.01 8.33 -3.40
C PHE A 159 -4.21 6.97 -2.73
N TYR A 160 -3.21 6.46 -2.02
CA TYR A 160 -3.35 5.24 -1.22
C TYR A 160 -4.38 5.42 -0.10
N ALA A 161 -4.35 6.54 0.62
CA ALA A 161 -5.33 6.84 1.65
C ALA A 161 -6.75 6.95 1.08
N SER A 162 -6.92 7.62 -0.06
CA SER A 162 -8.18 7.69 -0.79
C SER A 162 -8.66 6.31 -1.22
N LEU A 163 -7.79 5.47 -1.78
CA LEU A 163 -8.10 4.09 -2.13
C LEU A 163 -8.65 3.32 -0.92
N MET A 164 -7.98 3.42 0.23
CA MET A 164 -8.41 2.74 1.46
C MET A 164 -9.76 3.23 1.97
N LEU A 165 -9.99 4.54 1.97
CA LEU A 165 -11.22 5.15 2.47
C LEU A 165 -12.40 4.93 1.52
N LEU A 166 -12.20 5.08 0.21
CA LEU A 166 -13.22 4.80 -0.81
C LEU A 166 -13.71 3.36 -0.72
N ASN A 167 -12.80 2.40 -0.51
CA ASN A 167 -13.15 0.99 -0.33
C ASN A 167 -14.07 0.72 0.86
N LYS A 168 -14.17 1.62 1.85
CA LYS A 168 -15.13 1.49 2.97
C LYS A 168 -16.57 1.76 2.56
N PHE A 169 -16.80 2.44 1.44
CA PHE A 169 -18.14 2.75 0.93
C PHE A 169 -18.67 1.70 -0.03
N ILE A 170 -17.84 0.73 -0.44
CA ILE A 170 -18.26 -0.36 -1.32
C ILE A 170 -19.17 -1.31 -0.53
N LYS A 171 -20.40 -1.49 -1.03
CA LYS A 171 -21.42 -2.34 -0.40
C LYS A 171 -21.82 -3.49 -1.30
N ASN A 172 -22.15 -4.63 -0.69
CA ASN A 172 -22.71 -5.81 -1.36
C ASN A 172 -21.83 -6.37 -2.48
N MET A 173 -20.51 -6.18 -2.40
CA MET A 173 -19.53 -6.75 -3.30
C MET A 173 -18.53 -7.57 -2.50
N ASN A 174 -18.09 -8.68 -3.08
CA ASN A 174 -17.03 -9.47 -2.47
C ASN A 174 -15.65 -8.89 -2.84
N GLY A 175 -14.62 -9.31 -2.11
CA GLY A 175 -13.25 -8.83 -2.36
C GLY A 175 -12.72 -9.18 -3.75
N LEU A 176 -13.15 -10.31 -4.33
CA LEU A 176 -12.72 -10.70 -5.68
C LEU A 176 -13.27 -9.76 -6.74
N GLU A 177 -14.57 -9.45 -6.72
CA GLU A 177 -15.19 -8.51 -7.65
C GLU A 177 -14.57 -7.11 -7.52
N THR A 178 -14.38 -6.66 -6.29
CA THR A 178 -13.78 -5.36 -5.99
C THR A 178 -12.36 -5.26 -6.54
N THR A 179 -11.54 -6.29 -6.26
CA THR A 179 -10.14 -6.32 -6.69
C THR A 179 -10.03 -6.37 -8.20
N LEU A 180 -10.80 -7.24 -8.87
CA LEU A 180 -10.75 -7.38 -10.33
C LEU A 180 -11.07 -6.06 -11.04
N ILE A 181 -12.11 -5.35 -10.61
CA ILE A 181 -12.53 -4.08 -11.23
C ILE A 181 -11.52 -2.97 -10.94
N GLN A 182 -11.04 -2.83 -9.70
CA GLN A 182 -10.08 -1.79 -9.34
C GLN A 182 -8.72 -2.02 -10.01
N LEU A 183 -8.26 -3.27 -10.06
CA LEU A 183 -7.00 -3.61 -10.70
C LEU A 183 -7.06 -3.44 -12.22
N GLY A 184 -8.18 -3.84 -12.84
CA GLY A 184 -8.43 -3.58 -14.26
C GLY A 184 -8.44 -2.09 -14.56
N THR A 185 -9.14 -1.29 -13.75
CA THR A 185 -9.17 0.18 -13.88
C THR A 185 -7.80 0.80 -13.68
N ALA A 186 -7.04 0.39 -12.67
CA ALA A 186 -5.68 0.86 -12.42
C ALA A 186 -4.74 0.53 -13.58
N THR A 187 -4.86 -0.68 -14.14
CA THR A 187 -4.10 -1.09 -15.33
C THR A 187 -4.42 -0.17 -16.50
N LEU A 188 -5.71 0.10 -16.77
CA LEU A 188 -6.12 1.03 -17.84
C LEU A 188 -5.62 2.46 -17.62
N VAL A 189 -5.56 2.94 -16.38
CA VAL A 189 -5.01 4.26 -16.03
C VAL A 189 -3.49 4.30 -16.26
N LEU A 190 -2.79 3.19 -16.00
CA LEU A 190 -1.34 3.11 -16.22
C LEU A 190 -0.94 3.00 -17.69
N VAL A 191 -1.78 2.42 -18.57
CA VAL A 191 -1.48 2.26 -20.01
C VAL A 191 -1.01 3.58 -20.66
N PRO A 192 -1.76 4.69 -20.61
CA PRO A 192 -1.31 5.94 -21.23
C PRO A 192 -0.04 6.47 -20.56
N TYR A 193 0.11 6.35 -19.24
CA TYR A 193 1.31 6.80 -18.55
C TYR A 193 2.57 6.07 -19.06
N VAL A 194 2.53 4.74 -19.17
CA VAL A 194 3.65 3.95 -19.68
C VAL A 194 3.93 4.29 -21.15
N LEU A 195 2.88 4.37 -21.98
CA LEU A 195 2.98 4.73 -23.40
C LEU A 195 3.67 6.08 -23.64
N PHE A 196 3.39 7.10 -22.82
CA PHE A 196 3.92 8.45 -23.01
C PHE A 196 5.24 8.71 -22.29
N THR A 197 5.73 7.80 -21.43
CA THR A 197 6.94 8.04 -20.63
C THR A 197 8.10 7.12 -20.99
N GLU A 198 7.91 5.81 -20.96
CA GLU A 198 9.00 4.83 -21.10
C GLU A 198 8.80 3.87 -22.27
N GLY A 199 7.62 3.88 -22.90
CA GLY A 199 7.28 2.97 -24.00
C GLY A 199 7.06 1.54 -23.52
N PHE A 200 7.14 0.59 -24.44
CA PHE A 200 7.02 -0.85 -24.14
C PHE A 200 8.34 -1.55 -24.46
N GLY A 201 9.21 -1.68 -23.46
CA GLY A 201 10.39 -2.57 -23.47
C GLY A 201 10.02 -4.06 -23.33
N ILE A 202 8.71 -4.38 -23.29
CA ILE A 202 8.17 -5.75 -23.19
C ILE A 202 8.79 -6.71 -24.23
N LEU A 203 9.18 -6.21 -25.41
CA LEU A 203 9.76 -7.01 -26.48
C LEU A 203 11.23 -7.40 -26.23
N GLU A 204 11.92 -6.73 -25.30
CA GLU A 204 13.32 -6.97 -24.95
C GLU A 204 13.47 -7.68 -23.58
N VAL A 205 12.36 -8.09 -22.96
CA VAL A 205 12.37 -8.74 -21.64
C VAL A 205 13.20 -10.02 -21.66
N SER A 206 14.24 -10.04 -20.81
CA SER A 206 15.01 -11.25 -20.57
C SER A 206 14.11 -12.38 -20.09
N SER A 207 14.32 -13.58 -20.64
CA SER A 207 13.60 -14.79 -20.22
C SER A 207 13.78 -15.10 -18.72
N SER A 208 14.88 -14.64 -18.11
CA SER A 208 15.11 -14.78 -16.68
C SER A 208 14.15 -13.94 -15.81
N SER A 209 13.61 -12.85 -16.33
CA SER A 209 12.69 -11.96 -15.59
C SER A 209 11.24 -12.45 -15.60
N VAL A 210 10.87 -13.27 -16.59
CA VAL A 210 9.50 -13.75 -16.80
C VAL A 210 8.90 -14.44 -15.56
N PRO A 211 9.58 -15.38 -14.88
CA PRO A 211 9.04 -16.02 -13.68
C PRO A 211 8.73 -15.02 -12.56
N PHE A 212 9.59 -14.02 -12.36
CA PHE A 212 9.43 -12.99 -11.33
C PHE A 212 8.26 -12.06 -11.63
N ILE A 213 8.05 -11.71 -12.91
CA ILE A 213 6.89 -10.93 -13.37
C ILE A 213 5.59 -11.69 -13.09
N PHE A 214 5.55 -13.00 -13.36
CA PHE A 214 4.39 -13.84 -13.06
C PHE A 214 4.12 -13.95 -11.56
N ILE A 215 5.17 -14.10 -10.73
CA ILE A 215 5.03 -14.10 -9.27
C ILE A 215 4.46 -12.77 -8.79
N LEU A 216 4.99 -11.63 -9.24
CA LEU A 216 4.48 -10.30 -8.90
C LEU A 216 3.03 -10.11 -9.36
N GLY A 217 2.68 -10.60 -10.55
CA GLY A 217 1.32 -10.49 -11.09
C GLY A 217 0.32 -11.35 -10.31
N MET A 218 0.59 -12.64 -10.13
CA MET A 218 -0.37 -13.56 -9.52
C MET A 218 -0.38 -13.46 -7.98
N ILE A 219 0.80 -13.50 -7.34
CA ILE A 219 0.90 -13.59 -5.89
C ILE A 219 0.77 -12.20 -5.26
N HIS A 220 1.62 -11.25 -5.65
CA HIS A 220 1.59 -9.92 -5.05
C HIS A 220 0.37 -9.13 -5.50
N THR A 221 0.07 -9.14 -6.79
CA THR A 221 -0.99 -8.28 -7.32
C THR A 221 -2.36 -8.96 -7.29
N GLY A 222 -2.46 -10.22 -7.72
CA GLY A 222 -3.71 -10.98 -7.66
C GLY A 222 -4.12 -11.34 -6.23
N ILE A 223 -3.37 -12.24 -5.58
CA ILE A 223 -3.69 -12.74 -4.24
C ILE A 223 -3.52 -11.65 -3.18
N GLY A 224 -2.45 -10.87 -3.25
CA GLY A 224 -2.17 -9.79 -2.29
C GLY A 224 -3.29 -8.75 -2.25
N PHE A 225 -3.69 -8.18 -3.38
CA PHE A 225 -4.81 -7.23 -3.39
C PHE A 225 -6.17 -7.88 -3.08
N LEU A 226 -6.39 -9.14 -3.47
CA LEU A 226 -7.59 -9.87 -3.08
C LEU A 226 -7.73 -9.96 -1.56
N LEU A 227 -6.65 -10.31 -0.87
CA LEU A 227 -6.59 -10.38 0.59
C LEU A 227 -6.69 -8.98 1.22
N PHE A 228 -6.02 -7.99 0.62
CA PHE A 228 -6.05 -6.59 1.05
C PHE A 228 -7.46 -6.04 1.06
N PHE A 229 -8.17 -6.06 -0.08
CA PHE A 229 -9.51 -5.52 -0.20
C PHE A 229 -10.53 -6.32 0.61
N SER A 230 -10.43 -7.66 0.60
CA SER A 230 -11.29 -8.54 1.42
C SER A 230 -11.18 -8.26 2.92
N GLY A 231 -9.96 -8.04 3.40
CA GLY A 231 -9.67 -7.71 4.79
C GLY A 231 -10.08 -6.28 5.13
N MET A 232 -9.66 -5.33 4.29
CA MET A 232 -9.83 -3.90 4.48
C MET A 232 -11.29 -3.50 4.62
N GLN A 233 -12.21 -4.03 3.80
CA GLN A 233 -13.63 -3.68 3.86
C GLN A 233 -14.27 -3.97 5.24
N LYS A 234 -13.70 -4.91 6.01
CA LYS A 234 -14.28 -5.41 7.26
C LYS A 234 -13.57 -4.94 8.53
N ILE A 235 -12.40 -4.30 8.40
CA ILE A 235 -11.66 -3.75 9.55
C ILE A 235 -11.88 -2.24 9.62
N LYS A 236 -11.64 -1.62 10.78
CA LYS A 236 -11.71 -0.15 10.92
C LYS A 236 -10.60 0.53 10.09
N GLY A 237 -10.85 1.72 9.57
CA GLY A 237 -9.87 2.51 8.81
C GLY A 237 -8.59 2.75 9.61
N GLN A 238 -8.73 3.20 10.86
CA GLN A 238 -7.59 3.42 11.75
C GLN A 238 -6.80 2.14 12.10
N SER A 239 -7.47 0.98 12.12
CA SER A 239 -6.79 -0.31 12.31
C SER A 239 -6.04 -0.72 11.05
N ALA A 240 -6.65 -0.55 9.87
CA ALA A 240 -5.99 -0.83 8.59
C ALA A 240 -4.72 0.03 8.40
N ALA A 241 -4.79 1.31 8.79
CA ALA A 241 -3.63 2.20 8.80
C ALA A 241 -2.49 1.64 9.65
N ALA A 242 -2.76 1.34 10.93
CA ALA A 242 -1.74 0.78 11.82
C ALA A 242 -1.15 -0.54 11.29
N LEU A 243 -1.99 -1.45 10.81
CA LEU A 243 -1.58 -2.73 10.25
C LEU A 243 -0.78 -2.57 8.94
N SER A 244 -0.91 -1.46 8.22
CA SER A 244 -0.18 -1.23 6.97
C SER A 244 1.32 -1.10 7.18
N TYR A 245 1.78 -0.73 8.38
CA TYR A 245 3.22 -0.72 8.71
C TYR A 245 3.84 -2.12 8.79
N VAL A 246 3.05 -3.19 8.74
CA VAL A 246 3.59 -4.55 8.60
C VAL A 246 4.31 -4.74 7.26
N ASP A 247 3.92 -4.01 6.21
CA ASP A 247 4.59 -4.03 4.90
C ASP A 247 6.07 -3.60 4.98
N PRO A 248 6.42 -2.38 5.40
CA PRO A 248 7.83 -1.95 5.51
C PRO A 248 8.63 -2.78 6.50
N MET A 249 7.97 -3.26 7.56
CA MET A 249 8.56 -4.18 8.52
C MET A 249 8.97 -5.51 7.89
N THR A 250 8.07 -6.12 7.10
CA THR A 250 8.39 -7.35 6.37
C THR A 250 9.49 -7.10 5.36
N SER A 251 9.46 -5.96 4.65
CA SER A 251 10.56 -5.60 3.73
C SER A 251 11.91 -5.53 4.44
N LEU A 252 11.98 -4.90 5.62
CA LEU A 252 13.21 -4.81 6.41
C LEU A 252 13.72 -6.20 6.83
N LEU A 253 12.83 -7.09 7.27
CA LEU A 253 13.21 -8.46 7.66
C LEU A 253 13.71 -9.29 6.47
N ILE A 254 13.08 -9.13 5.31
CA ILE A 254 13.50 -9.82 4.08
C ILE A 254 14.87 -9.30 3.63
N SER A 255 15.10 -7.99 3.67
CA SER A 255 16.43 -7.38 3.45
C SER A 255 17.50 -7.95 4.37
N ALA A 256 17.23 -8.02 5.68
CA ALA A 256 18.21 -8.50 6.64
C ALA A 256 18.49 -10.01 6.51
N VAL A 257 17.44 -10.84 6.37
CA VAL A 257 17.56 -12.31 6.48
C VAL A 257 17.83 -12.97 5.13
N ILE A 258 17.08 -12.60 4.09
CA ILE A 258 17.16 -13.25 2.78
C ILE A 258 18.26 -12.62 1.94
N LEU A 259 18.34 -11.28 1.97
CA LEU A 259 19.28 -10.53 1.14
C LEU A 259 20.63 -10.31 1.85
N GLN A 260 20.72 -10.69 3.13
CA GLN A 260 21.91 -10.54 3.97
C GLN A 260 22.49 -9.12 3.97
N GLU A 261 21.62 -8.11 3.80
CA GLU A 261 22.00 -6.71 3.87
C GLU A 261 22.32 -6.35 5.33
N GLN A 262 23.47 -5.69 5.55
CA GLN A 262 23.89 -5.33 6.91
C GLN A 262 22.95 -4.27 7.50
N MET A 263 22.32 -4.60 8.63
CA MET A 263 21.45 -3.70 9.35
C MET A 263 22.24 -2.90 10.39
N THR A 264 22.09 -1.59 10.36
CA THR A 264 22.68 -0.74 11.40
C THR A 264 21.87 -0.83 12.70
N VAL A 265 22.51 -0.45 13.81
CA VAL A 265 21.84 -0.37 15.12
C VAL A 265 20.62 0.55 15.07
N ILE A 266 20.71 1.63 14.30
CA ILE A 266 19.60 2.59 14.11
C ILE A 266 18.43 1.93 13.40
N GLN A 267 18.69 1.16 12.34
CA GLN A 267 17.64 0.43 11.61
C GLN A 267 16.98 -0.65 12.48
N MET A 268 17.76 -1.35 13.33
CA MET A 268 17.21 -2.32 14.28
C MET A 268 16.30 -1.65 15.32
N LEU A 269 16.72 -0.51 15.88
CA LEU A 269 15.89 0.27 16.81
C LEU A 269 14.62 0.80 16.12
N GLY A 270 14.74 1.30 14.89
CA GLY A 270 13.61 1.73 14.07
C GLY A 270 12.61 0.61 13.81
N GLY A 271 13.12 -0.57 13.44
CA GLY A 271 12.34 -1.79 13.26
C GLY A 271 11.60 -2.20 14.54
N ALA A 272 12.28 -2.24 15.68
CA ALA A 272 11.69 -2.56 16.97
C ALA A 272 10.60 -1.56 17.38
N LEU A 273 10.83 -0.26 17.16
CA LEU A 273 9.86 0.79 17.45
C LEU A 273 8.61 0.68 16.57
N LEU A 274 8.78 0.44 15.27
CA LEU A 274 7.71 0.26 14.30
C LEU A 274 6.86 -0.98 14.64
N LEU A 275 7.51 -2.11 14.92
CA LEU A 275 6.90 -3.36 15.36
C LEU A 275 6.11 -3.19 16.66
N GLY A 276 6.76 -2.67 17.69
CA GLY A 276 6.18 -2.48 19.02
C GLY A 276 4.97 -1.55 18.96
N SER A 277 5.07 -0.45 18.22
CA SER A 277 3.97 0.51 18.06
C SER A 277 2.78 -0.11 17.34
N THR A 278 3.02 -0.88 16.27
CA THR A 278 1.96 -1.57 15.52
C THR A 278 1.25 -2.62 16.39
N PHE A 279 2.02 -3.38 17.17
CA PHE A 279 1.47 -4.37 18.11
C PHE A 279 0.63 -3.71 19.21
N VAL A 280 1.18 -2.68 19.88
CA VAL A 280 0.47 -1.93 20.92
C VAL A 280 -0.81 -1.34 20.36
N SER A 281 -0.75 -0.74 19.16
CA SER A 281 -1.89 -0.14 18.47
C SER A 281 -3.09 -1.09 18.39
N GLU A 282 -2.89 -2.36 18.05
CA GLU A 282 -3.96 -3.35 17.89
C GLU A 282 -4.34 -4.10 19.16
N ASN A 283 -3.46 -4.15 20.16
CA ASN A 283 -3.69 -4.90 21.39
C ASN A 283 -4.70 -4.17 22.32
N GLN A 284 -5.94 -4.66 22.42
CA GLN A 284 -7.00 -3.98 23.16
C GLN A 284 -6.81 -3.97 24.69
N SER A 285 -5.95 -4.83 25.24
CA SER A 285 -5.67 -4.86 26.68
C SER A 285 -4.83 -3.67 27.16
N ILE A 286 -4.03 -3.08 26.27
CA ILE A 286 -3.18 -1.92 26.59
C ILE A 286 -4.04 -0.65 26.44
N LYS A 287 -4.52 -0.10 27.55
CA LYS A 287 -5.25 1.17 27.56
C LYS A 287 -4.27 2.31 27.81
N LEU A 288 -4.23 3.28 26.90
CA LEU A 288 -3.53 4.54 27.17
C LEU A 288 -4.39 5.44 28.07
N PRO A 289 -3.78 6.27 28.93
CA PRO A 289 -4.51 7.24 29.74
C PRO A 289 -5.40 8.10 28.85
N LYS A 290 -6.66 8.31 29.25
CA LYS A 290 -7.52 9.27 28.55
C LYS A 290 -6.89 10.66 28.73
N PRO A 291 -6.72 11.46 27.66
CA PRO A 291 -6.29 12.85 27.84
C PRO A 291 -7.32 13.56 28.71
N LEU A 292 -6.84 14.23 29.76
CA LEU A 292 -7.63 15.11 30.62
C LEU A 292 -8.05 16.34 29.81
N ILE A 293 -9.05 16.18 28.95
CA ILE A 293 -9.75 17.34 28.37
C ILE A 293 -10.54 17.94 29.53
N LYS A 294 -9.93 18.89 30.25
CA LYS A 294 -10.65 19.78 31.16
C LYS A 294 -11.78 20.39 30.34
N LYS A 295 -13.03 20.14 30.73
CA LYS A 295 -14.16 20.94 30.26
C LYS A 295 -13.82 22.41 30.54
N PRO A 296 -14.05 23.35 29.61
CA PRO A 296 -14.04 24.76 29.98
C PRO A 296 -15.04 24.92 31.13
N ALA A 297 -14.60 25.59 32.20
CA ALA A 297 -15.49 25.96 33.30
C ALA A 297 -16.58 26.86 32.71
N GLU A 298 -17.84 26.48 32.92
CA GLU A 298 -19.01 27.35 32.73
C GLU A 298 -19.00 28.45 33.80
#